data_AF-A0A3C0AZX2-F1
#
_entry.id   AF-A0A3C0AZX2-F1
#
_cell.length_a   1.000
_cell.length_b   1.000
_cell.length_c   1.000
_cell.angle_alpha   90.00
_cell.angle_beta   90.00
_cell.angle_gamma   90.00
#
_symmetry.space_group_name_H-M   'P 1'
#
loop_
_entity.id
_entity.type
_entity.pdbx_description
1 polymer ?
#
loop_
_entity_poly.entity_id
_entity_poly.type
_entity_poly.pdbx_seq_one_letter_code
_entity_poly.pdbx_strand_id
1 'polypeptide(L)'
;TTAGFSYFIIKYYLFKGNEDGFGLWPTLFGSIGALITTVMVIPIVAKLSKTIGKKKAFIISQGISVLGYVLLWLLFIPGKPYLFLFALPFFSFGIGSLFTLMMSMTSDVIDIDELNTGKRREGSLGAIYWWMVKFGLAVAGLLTGLIYSLVDFIPNAATQSDQTMFWLRIFFSLIPILGTLGAMWVMNDYDVDEAKAIEVSALLQKRKAQKKQSSAYLSGKLLSLDSNANVLNTPMGLDLSSKSEAEIATQFSEILNNGLHGLCFSPYIEGQDTGDVLSENQIIRRLDIITPYAKWIRSFSCTEGNELIPEIAHKKGLKTLVGAWISADKERNEREIQSLIAMAKAGLVDMAAVGNEVLHREEISEQELIGYIQRVRAALPDSIPVGYVDAYYQFLDKPALVDACDVILANCYPFWEGADNDHALSYLNRMVELTQLVAIGKKVIITETGWPTKGNNVVAAEPSQLNAMKYFIAVQDWAKNHEIELFYFSSFDESWKVKQEGEVGAGWGIWDKNENLKFK
;
A
#
# COMPACT_ATOMS: atom_id res chain seq x y z
N THR A 1 -11.03 40.03 3.48
CA THR A 1 -11.27 41.42 3.08
C THR A 1 -12.74 41.69 2.79
N THR A 2 -13.37 41.01 1.83
CA THR A 2 -14.76 41.27 1.41
C THR A 2 -15.82 41.06 2.50
N ALA A 3 -15.75 39.95 3.26
CA ALA A 3 -16.71 39.66 4.32
C ALA A 3 -16.69 40.69 5.48
N GLY A 4 -15.54 41.31 5.74
CA GLY A 4 -15.43 42.36 6.75
C GLY A 4 -16.08 43.67 6.28
N PHE A 5 -15.88 44.04 5.02
CA PHE A 5 -16.43 45.27 4.46
C PHE A 5 -17.92 45.19 4.14
N SER A 6 -18.47 44.02 3.80
CA SER A 6 -19.89 43.90 3.47
C SER A 6 -20.79 44.30 4.65
N TYR A 7 -20.43 43.95 5.88
CA TYR A 7 -21.16 44.39 7.09
C TYR A 7 -21.22 45.92 7.18
N PHE A 8 -20.08 46.59 7.03
CA PHE A 8 -19.99 48.05 7.15
C PHE A 8 -20.63 48.79 5.98
N ILE A 9 -20.54 48.27 4.75
CA ILE A 9 -21.22 48.82 3.57
C ILE A 9 -22.74 48.73 3.76
N ILE A 10 -23.24 47.58 4.23
CA ILE A 10 -24.66 47.43 4.52
C ILE A 10 -25.06 48.40 5.66
N LYS A 11 -24.32 48.45 6.76
CA LYS A 11 -24.67 49.32 7.91
C LYS A 11 -24.66 50.81 7.55
N TYR A 12 -23.52 51.30 7.08
CA TYR A 12 -23.26 52.73 6.99
C TYR A 12 -23.64 53.34 5.65
N TYR A 13 -23.67 52.57 4.57
CA TYR A 13 -24.03 53.08 3.25
C TYR A 13 -25.47 52.75 2.87
N LEU A 14 -25.92 51.51 3.07
CA LEU A 14 -27.26 51.07 2.67
C LEU A 14 -28.35 51.56 3.65
N PHE A 15 -28.05 51.51 4.95
CA PHE A 15 -28.95 51.93 6.03
C PHE A 15 -28.59 53.28 6.65
N LYS A 16 -27.50 53.93 6.19
CA LYS A 16 -27.04 55.23 6.72
C LYS A 16 -26.87 55.24 8.25
N GLY A 17 -26.50 54.10 8.84
CA GLY A 17 -26.32 53.95 10.29
C GLY A 17 -27.60 53.65 11.08
N ASN A 18 -28.77 53.58 10.42
CA ASN A 18 -30.02 53.22 11.08
C ASN A 18 -30.02 51.74 11.50
N GLU A 19 -30.28 51.49 12.80
CA GLU A 19 -30.31 50.14 13.36
C GLU A 19 -31.64 49.42 13.09
N ASP A 20 -32.70 50.17 12.75
CA ASP A 20 -34.01 49.61 12.42
C ASP A 20 -33.96 48.87 11.07
N GLY A 21 -34.14 47.55 11.13
CA GLY A 21 -34.19 46.68 9.95
C GLY A 21 -32.83 46.32 9.33
N PHE A 22 -31.71 46.82 9.86
CA PHE A 22 -30.35 46.51 9.39
C PHE A 22 -29.92 45.06 9.69
N GLY A 23 -30.20 44.57 10.91
CA GLY A 23 -29.54 43.39 11.48
C GLY A 23 -29.66 42.09 10.66
N LEU A 24 -30.71 41.95 9.84
CA LEU A 24 -30.91 40.76 9.01
C LEU A 24 -30.04 40.76 7.73
N TRP A 25 -29.70 41.92 7.18
CA TRP A 25 -29.11 42.04 5.84
C TRP A 25 -27.68 41.51 5.69
N PRO A 26 -26.75 41.75 6.64
CA PRO A 26 -25.42 41.12 6.58
C PRO A 26 -25.52 39.59 6.65
N THR A 27 -26.43 39.08 7.48
CA THR A 27 -26.70 37.64 7.60
C THR A 27 -27.24 37.08 6.29
N LEU A 28 -28.21 37.76 5.64
CA LEU A 28 -28.75 37.36 4.34
C LEU A 28 -27.67 37.37 3.24
N PHE A 29 -26.78 38.37 3.23
CA PHE A 29 -25.67 38.40 2.29
C PHE A 29 -24.81 37.13 2.39
N GLY A 30 -24.46 36.72 3.62
CA GLY A 30 -23.68 35.51 3.86
C GLY A 30 -24.45 34.22 3.59
N SER A 31 -25.65 34.08 4.15
CA SER A 31 -26.42 32.83 4.11
C SER A 31 -27.00 32.53 2.73
N ILE A 32 -27.56 33.53 2.04
CA ILE A 32 -28.07 33.36 0.68
C ILE A 32 -26.90 33.12 -0.28
N GLY A 33 -25.79 33.85 -0.13
CA GLY A 33 -24.57 33.61 -0.91
C GLY A 33 -24.05 32.17 -0.74
N ALA A 34 -23.99 31.68 0.50
CA ALA A 34 -23.60 30.31 0.79
C ALA A 34 -24.58 29.28 0.19
N LEU A 35 -25.89 29.50 0.31
CA LEU A 35 -26.92 28.63 -0.25
C LEU A 35 -26.84 28.56 -1.78
N ILE A 36 -26.69 29.71 -2.45
CA ILE A 36 -26.51 29.75 -3.91
C ILE A 36 -25.22 29.04 -4.31
N THR A 37 -24.15 29.26 -3.55
CA THR A 37 -22.87 28.59 -3.78
C THR A 37 -23.05 27.07 -3.75
N THR A 38 -23.64 26.52 -2.68
CA THR A 38 -23.72 25.08 -2.47
C THR A 38 -24.75 24.39 -3.37
N VAL A 39 -25.94 24.97 -3.54
CA VAL A 39 -27.06 24.33 -4.25
C VAL A 39 -27.00 24.57 -5.76
N MET A 40 -26.47 25.70 -6.20
CA MET A 40 -26.50 26.09 -7.62
C MET A 40 -25.10 26.12 -8.24
N VAL A 41 -24.16 26.86 -7.65
CA VAL A 41 -22.85 27.08 -8.28
C VAL A 41 -22.03 25.80 -8.31
N ILE A 42 -21.89 25.08 -7.19
CA ILE A 42 -21.06 23.86 -7.13
C ILE A 42 -21.51 22.83 -8.20
N PRO A 43 -22.81 22.47 -8.33
CA PRO A 43 -23.25 21.55 -9.38
C PRO A 43 -22.99 22.07 -10.80
N ILE A 44 -23.21 23.36 -11.07
CA ILE A 44 -22.97 23.96 -12.38
C ILE A 44 -21.47 23.91 -12.72
N VAL A 45 -20.61 24.32 -11.79
CA VAL A 45 -19.16 24.33 -11.98
C VAL A 45 -18.62 22.91 -12.13
N ALA A 46 -19.11 21.94 -11.34
CA ALA A 46 -18.75 20.55 -11.47
C ALA A 46 -19.16 19.98 -12.84
N LYS A 47 -20.35 20.35 -13.35
CA LYS A 47 -20.79 19.97 -14.70
C LYS A 47 -19.91 20.60 -15.77
N LEU A 48 -19.64 21.90 -15.70
CA LEU A 48 -18.76 22.61 -16.62
C LEU A 48 -17.36 21.99 -16.64
N SER A 49 -16.82 21.66 -15.46
CA SER A 49 -15.51 21.04 -15.33
C SER A 49 -15.38 19.73 -16.11
N LYS A 50 -16.44 18.93 -16.19
CA LYS A 50 -16.46 17.64 -16.89
C LYS A 50 -16.70 17.75 -18.38
N THR A 51 -17.26 18.88 -18.84
CA THR A 51 -17.64 19.06 -20.26
C THR A 51 -16.61 19.83 -21.06
N ILE A 52 -15.93 20.80 -20.42
CA ILE A 52 -14.98 21.70 -21.10
C ILE A 52 -13.60 21.71 -20.43
N GLY A 53 -13.39 20.86 -19.43
CA GLY A 53 -12.16 20.79 -18.65
C GLY A 53 -12.06 21.83 -17.52
N LYS A 54 -11.29 21.48 -16.49
CA LYS A 54 -11.12 22.24 -15.24
C LYS A 54 -10.61 23.67 -15.47
N LYS A 55 -9.58 23.86 -16.30
CA LYS A 55 -8.99 25.19 -16.61
C LYS A 55 -10.02 26.16 -17.19
N LYS A 56 -10.75 25.74 -18.23
CA LYS A 56 -11.75 26.59 -18.89
C LYS A 56 -12.94 26.85 -17.95
N ALA A 57 -13.38 25.82 -17.21
CA ALA A 57 -14.43 25.98 -16.21
C ALA A 57 -14.04 26.99 -15.12
N PHE A 58 -12.78 26.98 -14.67
CA PHE A 58 -12.25 27.95 -13.72
C PHE A 58 -12.27 29.37 -14.29
N ILE A 59 -11.69 29.59 -15.47
CA ILE A 59 -11.61 30.89 -16.13
C ILE A 59 -13.01 31.48 -16.35
N ILE A 60 -13.97 30.70 -16.84
CA ILE A 60 -15.35 31.15 -17.08
C ILE A 60 -16.03 31.50 -15.75
N SER A 61 -15.91 30.64 -14.73
CA SER A 61 -16.52 30.89 -13.42
C SER A 61 -15.97 32.15 -12.75
N GLN A 62 -14.65 32.34 -12.83
CA GLN A 62 -13.98 33.54 -12.35
C GLN A 62 -14.43 34.79 -13.13
N GLY A 63 -14.59 34.69 -14.46
CA GLY A 63 -15.17 35.76 -15.27
C GLY A 63 -16.60 36.13 -14.86
N ILE A 64 -17.45 35.14 -14.56
CA ILE A 64 -18.81 35.36 -14.03
C ILE A 64 -18.76 36.06 -12.67
N SER A 65 -17.78 35.73 -11.82
CA SER A 65 -17.62 36.38 -10.52
C SER A 65 -17.26 37.87 -10.63
N VAL A 66 -16.48 38.26 -11.66
CA VAL A 66 -16.18 39.67 -11.96
C VAL A 66 -17.47 40.45 -12.21
N LEU A 67 -18.40 39.88 -12.99
CA LEU A 67 -19.73 40.47 -13.16
C LEU A 67 -20.45 40.61 -11.81
N GLY A 68 -20.36 39.62 -10.92
CA GLY A 68 -20.91 39.70 -9.57
C GLY A 68 -20.35 40.86 -8.74
N TYR A 69 -19.03 41.08 -8.75
CA TYR A 69 -18.39 42.18 -8.04
C TYR A 69 -18.79 43.57 -8.59
N VAL A 70 -18.94 43.67 -9.92
CA VAL A 70 -19.45 44.87 -10.59
C VAL A 70 -20.93 45.11 -10.27
N LEU A 71 -21.76 44.06 -10.28
CA LEU A 71 -23.16 44.16 -9.91
C LEU A 71 -23.32 44.56 -8.44
N LEU A 72 -22.48 44.07 -7.52
CA LEU A 72 -22.51 44.53 -6.13
C LEU A 72 -22.23 46.03 -6.02
N TRP A 73 -21.26 46.56 -6.78
CA TRP A 73 -21.03 48.02 -6.84
C TRP A 73 -22.30 48.77 -7.26
N LEU A 74 -22.99 48.30 -8.30
CA LEU A 74 -24.18 48.96 -8.86
C LEU A 74 -25.45 48.78 -8.02
N LEU A 75 -25.63 47.62 -7.39
CA LEU A 75 -26.88 47.21 -6.74
C LEU A 75 -26.90 47.47 -5.23
N PHE A 76 -25.79 47.89 -4.64
CA PHE A 76 -25.84 48.58 -3.35
C PHE A 76 -26.45 49.97 -3.54
N ILE A 77 -27.78 50.06 -3.41
CA ILE A 77 -28.56 51.29 -3.57
C ILE A 77 -29.25 51.61 -2.24
N PRO A 78 -28.93 52.76 -1.60
CA PRO A 78 -29.58 53.19 -0.36
C PRO A 78 -31.11 53.20 -0.50
N GLY A 79 -31.83 52.73 0.52
CA GLY A 79 -33.29 52.63 0.52
C GLY A 79 -33.87 51.43 -0.27
N LYS A 80 -33.07 50.67 -1.02
CA LYS A 80 -33.49 49.45 -1.73
C LYS A 80 -32.58 48.25 -1.40
N PRO A 81 -32.55 47.80 -0.13
CA PRO A 81 -31.56 46.84 0.34
C PRO A 81 -31.65 45.45 -0.30
N TYR A 82 -32.79 45.07 -0.88
CA TYR A 82 -32.96 43.79 -1.56
C TYR A 82 -32.22 43.69 -2.90
N LEU A 83 -31.79 44.81 -3.51
CA LEU A 83 -31.21 44.79 -4.86
C LEU A 83 -29.86 44.08 -4.93
N PHE A 84 -29.02 44.15 -3.90
CA PHE A 84 -27.72 43.46 -3.93
C PHE A 84 -27.87 41.93 -3.98
N LEU A 85 -29.03 41.38 -3.57
CA LEU A 85 -29.29 39.93 -3.62
C LEU A 85 -29.22 39.38 -5.04
N PHE A 86 -29.57 40.19 -6.05
CA PHE A 86 -29.48 39.80 -7.46
C PHE A 86 -28.03 39.69 -7.96
N ALA A 87 -27.05 40.27 -7.25
CA ALA A 87 -25.63 40.08 -7.56
C ALA A 87 -25.07 38.77 -6.99
N LEU A 88 -25.70 38.21 -5.94
CA LEU A 88 -25.19 37.04 -5.23
C LEU A 88 -25.02 35.79 -6.10
N PRO A 89 -25.92 35.48 -7.06
CA PRO A 89 -25.71 34.36 -7.96
C PRO A 89 -24.40 34.44 -8.74
N PHE A 90 -24.03 35.62 -9.21
CA PHE A 90 -22.81 35.85 -9.98
C PHE A 90 -21.58 35.90 -9.07
N PHE A 91 -21.68 36.61 -7.94
CA PHE A 91 -20.62 36.68 -6.93
C PHE A 91 -20.22 35.30 -6.40
N SER A 92 -21.21 34.41 -6.21
CA SER A 92 -21.02 33.06 -5.66
C SER A 92 -20.16 32.15 -6.57
N PHE A 93 -20.06 32.44 -7.87
CA PHE A 93 -19.15 31.71 -8.77
C PHE A 93 -17.69 31.84 -8.36
N GLY A 94 -17.29 32.96 -7.76
CA GLY A 94 -15.90 33.16 -7.33
C GLY A 94 -15.49 32.13 -6.29
N ILE A 95 -16.21 32.09 -5.16
CA ILE A 95 -15.91 31.17 -4.06
C ILE A 95 -16.27 29.72 -4.39
N GLY A 96 -17.41 29.47 -5.03
CA GLY A 96 -17.84 28.12 -5.38
C GLY A 96 -16.90 27.41 -6.33
N SER A 97 -16.39 28.13 -7.35
CA SER A 97 -15.45 27.53 -8.30
C SER A 97 -14.05 27.31 -7.70
N LEU A 98 -13.58 28.21 -6.83
CA LEU A 98 -12.32 28.01 -6.11
C LEU A 98 -12.32 26.72 -5.29
N PHE A 99 -13.32 26.54 -4.41
CA PHE A 99 -13.36 25.34 -3.55
C PHE A 99 -13.63 24.05 -4.33
N THR A 100 -14.38 24.11 -5.43
CA THR A 100 -14.72 22.92 -6.23
C THR A 100 -13.56 22.50 -7.14
N LEU A 101 -12.98 23.44 -7.86
CA LEU A 101 -11.99 23.13 -8.89
C LEU A 101 -10.58 23.02 -8.32
N MET A 102 -10.19 23.87 -7.37
CA MET A 102 -8.80 23.88 -6.87
C MET A 102 -8.40 22.56 -6.20
N MET A 103 -9.31 21.92 -5.45
CA MET A 103 -9.03 20.60 -4.86
C MET A 103 -8.82 19.54 -5.94
N SER A 104 -9.64 19.57 -6.98
CA SER A 104 -9.53 18.63 -8.10
C SER A 104 -8.29 18.86 -8.96
N MET A 105 -7.88 20.12 -9.16
CA MET A 105 -6.67 20.47 -9.91
C MET A 105 -5.40 20.15 -9.13
N THR A 106 -5.43 20.31 -7.80
CA THR A 106 -4.31 19.90 -6.93
C THR A 106 -4.09 18.39 -7.01
N SER A 107 -5.17 17.59 -7.10
CA SER A 107 -5.07 16.14 -7.33
C SER A 107 -4.37 15.81 -8.65
N ASP A 108 -4.67 16.53 -9.74
CA ASP A 108 -4.02 16.29 -11.03
C ASP A 108 -2.52 16.57 -10.96
N VAL A 109 -2.13 17.63 -10.25
CA VAL A 109 -0.71 17.97 -10.04
C VAL A 109 -0.01 16.88 -9.22
N ILE A 110 -0.66 16.32 -8.21
CA ILE A 110 -0.13 15.22 -7.40
C ILE A 110 0.08 13.97 -8.27
N ASP A 111 -0.88 13.63 -9.13
CA ASP A 111 -0.76 12.47 -10.01
C ASP A 111 0.36 12.66 -11.06
N ILE A 112 0.54 13.89 -11.58
CA ILE A 112 1.67 14.21 -12.48
C ILE A 112 3.01 14.12 -11.73
N ASP A 113 3.09 14.62 -10.50
CA ASP A 113 4.29 14.51 -9.66
C ASP A 113 4.62 13.04 -9.33
N GLU A 114 3.61 12.21 -9.04
CA GLU A 114 3.76 10.77 -8.84
C GLU A 114 4.27 10.09 -10.12
N LEU A 115 3.74 10.47 -11.29
CA LEU A 115 4.18 9.91 -12.57
C LEU A 115 5.66 10.25 -12.84
N ASN A 116 6.04 11.51 -12.67
CA ASN A 116 7.39 12.01 -12.97
C ASN A 116 8.44 11.56 -11.96
N THR A 117 8.10 11.54 -10.67
CA THR A 117 9.06 11.29 -9.58
C THR A 117 8.97 9.88 -8.99
N GLY A 118 7.89 9.14 -9.28
CA GLY A 118 7.61 7.83 -8.69
C GLY A 118 7.22 7.87 -7.21
N LYS A 119 7.15 9.04 -6.58
CA LYS A 119 6.80 9.22 -5.16
C LYS A 119 5.46 9.93 -5.04
N ARG A 120 4.52 9.36 -4.29
CA ARG A 120 3.24 10.02 -4.02
C ARG A 120 3.41 11.01 -2.86
N ARG A 121 3.42 12.31 -3.16
CA ARG A 121 3.66 13.41 -2.20
C ARG A 121 2.40 14.18 -1.81
N GLU A 122 1.29 13.46 -1.67
CA GLU A 122 -0.03 14.03 -1.38
C GLU A 122 -0.04 14.90 -0.12
N GLY A 123 0.61 14.45 0.96
CA GLY A 123 0.71 15.20 2.21
C GLY A 123 1.48 16.53 2.06
N SER A 124 2.60 16.53 1.33
CA SER A 124 3.43 17.73 1.16
C SER A 124 2.78 18.75 0.23
N LEU A 125 2.24 18.31 -0.92
CA LEU A 125 1.56 19.20 -1.86
C LEU A 125 0.24 19.74 -1.29
N GLY A 126 -0.51 18.90 -0.55
CA GLY A 126 -1.67 19.33 0.20
C GLY A 126 -1.34 20.35 1.31
N ALA A 127 -0.20 20.17 2.01
CA ALA A 127 0.26 21.13 3.00
C ALA A 127 0.62 22.50 2.37
N ILE A 128 1.30 22.51 1.22
CA ILE A 128 1.61 23.75 0.47
C ILE A 128 0.32 24.47 0.07
N TYR A 129 -0.67 23.75 -0.43
CA TYR A 129 -1.97 24.33 -0.78
C TYR A 129 -2.63 25.05 0.41
N TRP A 130 -2.77 24.36 1.55
CA TRP A 130 -3.38 24.95 2.74
C TRP A 130 -2.56 26.08 3.35
N TRP A 131 -1.24 26.01 3.22
CA TRP A 131 -0.36 27.11 3.61
C TRP A 131 -0.62 28.36 2.77
N MET A 132 -0.77 28.22 1.45
CA MET A 132 -1.10 29.33 0.55
C MET A 132 -2.47 29.95 0.87
N VAL A 133 -3.47 29.13 1.20
CA VAL A 133 -4.79 29.63 1.66
C VAL A 133 -4.64 30.47 2.92
N LYS A 134 -3.89 29.99 3.92
CA LYS A 134 -3.65 30.72 5.18
C LYS A 134 -2.86 32.01 4.95
N PHE A 135 -1.86 31.97 4.08
CA PHE A 135 -1.10 33.15 3.68
C PHE A 135 -2.00 34.20 3.03
N GLY A 136 -2.86 33.79 2.09
CA GLY A 136 -3.85 34.67 1.47
C GLY A 136 -4.83 35.28 2.48
N LEU A 137 -5.29 34.49 3.46
CA LEU A 137 -6.13 35.00 4.56
C LEU A 137 -5.38 36.00 5.44
N ALA A 138 -4.10 35.78 5.74
CA ALA A 138 -3.28 36.71 6.51
C ALA A 138 -3.06 38.03 5.77
N VAL A 139 -2.72 37.99 4.48
CA VAL A 139 -2.60 39.17 3.61
C VAL A 139 -3.95 39.91 3.52
N ALA A 140 -5.05 39.17 3.36
CA ALA A 140 -6.39 39.74 3.34
C ALA A 140 -6.75 40.46 4.66
N GLY A 141 -6.35 39.88 5.81
CA GLY A 141 -6.51 40.50 7.13
C GLY A 141 -5.70 41.79 7.27
N LEU A 142 -4.41 41.75 6.89
CA LEU A 142 -3.52 42.91 6.90
C LEU A 142 -4.07 44.05 6.03
N LEU A 143 -4.45 43.74 4.79
CA LEU A 143 -5.02 44.71 3.85
C LEU A 143 -6.32 45.32 4.38
N THR A 144 -7.15 44.53 5.08
CA THR A 144 -8.39 45.05 5.69
C THR A 144 -8.08 46.16 6.70
N GLY A 145 -7.09 45.94 7.58
CA GLY A 145 -6.66 46.93 8.57
C GLY A 145 -6.05 48.19 7.94
N LEU A 146 -5.17 48.01 6.94
CA LEU A 146 -4.56 49.13 6.20
C LEU A 146 -5.61 49.97 5.47
N ILE A 147 -6.61 49.33 4.86
CA ILE A 147 -7.68 50.03 4.18
C ILE A 147 -8.48 50.88 5.18
N TYR A 148 -8.81 50.36 6.36
CA TYR A 148 -9.49 51.15 7.40
C TYR A 148 -8.71 52.40 7.80
N SER A 149 -7.38 52.30 7.94
CA SER A 149 -6.55 53.47 8.24
C SER A 149 -6.45 54.46 7.08
N LEU A 150 -6.56 53.99 5.83
CA LEU A 150 -6.45 54.85 4.63
C LEU A 150 -7.74 55.59 4.29
N VAL A 151 -8.90 55.06 4.70
CA VAL A 151 -10.22 55.65 4.38
C VAL A 151 -10.82 56.44 5.55
N ASP A 152 -10.03 56.68 6.60
CA ASP A 152 -10.45 57.34 7.83
C ASP A 152 -11.70 56.70 8.46
N PHE A 153 -11.76 55.37 8.49
CA PHE A 153 -12.89 54.66 9.06
C PHE A 153 -12.94 54.83 10.58
N ILE A 154 -14.08 55.30 11.13
CA ILE A 154 -14.24 55.54 12.57
C ILE A 154 -15.06 54.40 13.20
N PRO A 155 -14.46 53.52 14.02
CA PRO A 155 -15.20 52.43 14.68
C PRO A 155 -16.32 52.97 15.59
N ASN A 156 -17.47 52.30 15.58
CA ASN A 156 -18.64 52.62 16.44
C ASN A 156 -19.25 54.02 16.23
N ALA A 157 -18.87 54.76 15.19
CA ALA A 157 -19.56 55.99 14.83
C ALA A 157 -21.03 55.71 14.46
N ALA A 158 -21.93 56.67 14.72
CA ALA A 158 -23.33 56.57 14.32
C ALA A 158 -23.46 56.53 12.78
N THR A 159 -22.65 57.33 12.08
CA THR A 159 -22.57 57.37 10.62
C THR A 159 -21.11 57.49 10.17
N GLN A 160 -20.83 57.17 8.90
CA GLN A 160 -19.52 57.37 8.27
C GLN A 160 -19.61 58.47 7.22
N SER A 161 -18.47 59.10 6.89
CA SER A 161 -18.43 60.09 5.81
C SER A 161 -18.74 59.44 4.45
N ASP A 162 -19.36 60.20 3.54
CA ASP A 162 -19.64 59.70 2.19
C ASP A 162 -18.35 59.35 1.43
N GLN A 163 -17.25 60.08 1.69
CA GLN A 163 -15.93 59.79 1.14
C GLN A 163 -15.36 58.46 1.64
N THR A 164 -15.45 58.20 2.96
CA THR A 164 -15.07 56.91 3.56
C THR A 164 -15.85 55.77 2.91
N MET A 165 -17.18 55.92 2.77
CA MET A 165 -18.03 54.89 2.17
C MET A 165 -17.79 54.69 0.68
N PHE A 166 -17.45 55.76 -0.06
CA PHE A 166 -17.06 55.68 -1.46
C PHE A 166 -15.80 54.81 -1.63
N TRP A 167 -14.73 55.11 -0.90
CA TRP A 167 -13.48 54.35 -0.98
C TRP A 167 -13.63 52.92 -0.47
N LEU A 168 -14.38 52.71 0.63
CA LEU A 168 -14.65 51.37 1.16
C LEU A 168 -15.35 50.49 0.12
N ARG A 169 -16.32 51.05 -0.63
CA ARG A 169 -17.00 50.34 -1.72
C ARG A 169 -16.09 50.07 -2.91
N ILE A 170 -15.20 51.02 -3.24
CA ILE A 170 -14.19 50.80 -4.29
C ILE A 170 -13.30 49.62 -3.90
N PHE A 171 -12.74 49.61 -2.69
CA PHE A 171 -11.89 48.50 -2.26
C PHE A 171 -12.65 47.17 -2.16
N PHE A 172 -13.91 47.20 -1.74
CA PHE A 172 -14.76 46.01 -1.68
C PHE A 172 -14.99 45.35 -3.05
N SER A 173 -15.20 46.14 -4.10
CA SER A 173 -15.43 45.61 -5.45
C SER A 173 -14.15 45.43 -6.26
N LEU A 174 -13.20 46.36 -6.19
CA LEU A 174 -12.02 46.38 -7.05
C LEU A 174 -10.96 45.34 -6.64
N ILE A 175 -10.72 45.14 -5.33
CA ILE A 175 -9.69 44.19 -4.89
C ILE A 175 -10.01 42.76 -5.33
N PRO A 176 -11.25 42.24 -5.16
CA PRO A 176 -11.60 40.93 -5.69
C PRO A 176 -11.49 40.85 -7.21
N ILE A 177 -11.89 41.90 -7.95
CA ILE A 177 -11.77 41.92 -9.41
C ILE A 177 -10.29 41.79 -9.83
N LEU A 178 -9.40 42.58 -9.24
CA LEU A 178 -7.97 42.52 -9.55
C LEU A 178 -7.37 41.16 -9.16
N GLY A 179 -7.75 40.62 -8.00
CA GLY A 179 -7.32 39.29 -7.57
C GLY A 179 -7.79 38.18 -8.52
N THR A 180 -9.05 38.25 -8.95
CA THR A 180 -9.64 37.31 -9.92
C THR A 180 -8.96 37.42 -11.29
N LEU A 181 -8.73 38.62 -11.80
CA LEU A 181 -8.02 38.82 -13.07
C LEU A 181 -6.57 38.32 -13.00
N GLY A 182 -5.88 38.56 -11.87
CA GLY A 182 -4.55 38.01 -11.62
C GLY A 182 -4.54 36.48 -11.58
N ALA A 183 -5.52 35.86 -10.91
CA ALA A 183 -5.67 34.41 -10.89
C ALA A 183 -5.95 33.84 -12.29
N MET A 184 -6.81 34.49 -13.08
CA MET A 184 -7.07 34.11 -14.48
C MET A 184 -5.81 34.20 -15.33
N TRP A 185 -4.96 35.22 -15.12
CA TRP A 185 -3.69 35.36 -15.81
C TRP A 185 -2.69 34.25 -15.47
N VAL A 186 -2.48 33.94 -14.19
CA VAL A 186 -1.60 32.84 -13.73
C VAL A 186 -2.07 31.49 -14.30
N MET A 187 -3.38 31.29 -14.41
CA MET A 187 -3.95 30.05 -14.92
C MET A 187 -3.70 29.82 -16.42
N ASN A 188 -3.22 30.83 -17.17
CA ASN A 188 -2.85 30.63 -18.57
C ASN A 188 -1.71 29.62 -18.74
N ASP A 189 -0.78 29.56 -17.78
CA ASP A 189 0.37 28.64 -17.81
C ASP A 189 0.03 27.22 -17.28
N TYR A 190 -1.19 27.00 -16.81
CA TYR A 190 -1.64 25.67 -16.39
C TYR A 190 -1.89 24.77 -17.61
N ASP A 191 -1.02 23.79 -17.84
CA ASP A 191 -1.01 22.90 -19.02
C ASP A 191 -1.52 21.48 -18.71
N VAL A 192 -2.44 21.34 -17.75
CA VAL A 192 -3.11 20.07 -17.49
C VAL A 192 -4.54 20.16 -18.02
N ASP A 193 -4.75 19.63 -19.22
CA ASP A 193 -6.08 19.44 -19.76
C ASP A 193 -6.70 18.13 -19.25
N GLU A 194 -7.99 17.97 -19.49
CA GLU A 194 -8.74 16.79 -19.04
C GLU A 194 -8.24 15.51 -19.70
N ALA A 195 -7.74 15.60 -20.94
CA ALA A 195 -7.14 14.48 -21.66
C ALA A 195 -5.85 13.99 -21.00
N LYS A 196 -4.93 14.91 -20.66
CA LYS A 196 -3.67 14.62 -19.97
C LYS A 196 -3.90 14.12 -18.55
N ALA A 197 -4.90 14.64 -17.83
CA ALA A 197 -5.27 14.12 -16.51
C ALA A 197 -5.78 12.67 -16.59
N ILE A 198 -6.63 12.36 -17.57
CA ILE A 198 -7.12 10.99 -17.81
C ILE A 198 -5.97 10.07 -18.24
N GLU A 199 -5.09 10.53 -19.13
CA GLU A 199 -3.93 9.79 -19.60
C GLU A 199 -2.97 9.47 -18.45
N VAL A 200 -2.61 10.46 -17.63
CA VAL A 200 -1.74 10.28 -16.45
C VAL A 200 -2.37 9.30 -15.46
N SER A 201 -3.67 9.43 -15.19
CA SER A 201 -4.39 8.50 -14.33
C SER A 201 -4.38 7.07 -14.90
N ALA A 202 -4.59 6.91 -16.21
CA ALA A 202 -4.54 5.63 -16.90
C ALA A 202 -3.12 5.03 -16.90
N LEU A 203 -2.07 5.84 -17.07
CA LEU A 203 -0.67 5.42 -16.98
C LEU A 203 -0.30 4.99 -15.56
N LEU A 204 -0.73 5.72 -14.54
CA LEU A 204 -0.56 5.34 -13.14
C LEU A 204 -1.34 4.07 -12.82
N GLN A 205 -2.56 3.90 -13.34
CA GLN A 205 -3.32 2.66 -13.21
C GLN A 205 -2.62 1.51 -13.93
N LYS A 206 -2.04 1.71 -15.11
CA LYS A 206 -1.25 0.71 -15.82
C LYS A 206 0.03 0.35 -15.06
N ARG A 207 0.70 1.33 -14.44
CA ARG A 207 1.85 1.13 -13.56
C ARG A 207 1.46 0.38 -12.27
N LYS A 208 0.29 0.70 -11.70
CA LYS A 208 -0.30 0.00 -10.56
C LYS A 208 -0.80 -1.41 -10.93
N ALA A 209 -1.26 -1.62 -12.16
CA ALA A 209 -1.67 -2.90 -12.72
C ALA A 209 -0.46 -3.79 -13.02
N GLN A 210 0.63 -3.22 -13.54
CA GLN A 210 1.93 -3.89 -13.64
C GLN A 210 2.50 -4.22 -12.25
N LYS A 211 2.23 -3.39 -11.23
CA LYS A 211 2.51 -3.70 -9.82
C LYS A 211 1.44 -4.58 -9.13
N LYS A 212 0.39 -5.03 -9.83
CA LYS A 212 -0.71 -5.84 -9.26
C LYS A 212 -0.72 -7.29 -9.78
N GLN A 213 0.42 -7.77 -10.26
CA GLN A 213 0.75 -9.18 -10.06
C GLN A 213 1.46 -9.22 -8.70
N SER A 214 0.87 -9.92 -7.73
CA SER A 214 1.44 -10.13 -6.40
C SER A 214 2.92 -10.50 -6.56
N SER A 215 3.82 -9.72 -5.95
CA SER A 215 5.27 -9.81 -6.14
C SER A 215 5.90 -11.07 -5.54
N ALA A 216 5.14 -12.10 -5.17
CA ALA A 216 5.73 -13.27 -4.53
C ALA A 216 6.55 -14.09 -5.53
N TYR A 217 6.07 -14.35 -6.75
CA TYR A 217 6.79 -15.21 -7.71
C TYR A 217 6.36 -14.93 -9.16
N LEU A 218 7.31 -14.99 -10.11
CA LEU A 218 7.07 -14.80 -11.54
C LEU A 218 6.70 -16.13 -12.22
N SER A 219 5.59 -16.17 -12.97
CA SER A 219 5.23 -17.36 -13.77
C SER A 219 6.15 -17.53 -14.98
N GLY A 220 6.57 -18.75 -15.27
CA GLY A 220 7.40 -19.08 -16.43
C GLY A 220 8.88 -18.68 -16.29
N LYS A 221 9.35 -18.39 -15.07
CA LYS A 221 10.77 -18.11 -14.80
C LYS A 221 11.61 -19.35 -15.08
N LEU A 222 11.15 -20.54 -14.69
CA LEU A 222 11.86 -21.79 -14.98
C LEU A 222 12.01 -22.02 -16.49
N LEU A 223 10.93 -21.80 -17.26
CA LEU A 223 10.94 -21.90 -18.72
C LEU A 223 11.89 -20.90 -19.38
N SER A 224 12.09 -19.72 -18.77
CA SER A 224 13.06 -18.73 -19.27
C SER A 224 14.51 -19.12 -19.01
N LEU A 225 14.75 -19.94 -17.98
CA LEU A 225 16.10 -20.37 -17.55
C LEU A 225 16.50 -21.69 -18.20
N ASP A 226 15.53 -22.52 -18.60
CA ASP A 226 15.78 -23.83 -19.20
C ASP A 226 15.35 -23.89 -20.66
N SER A 227 16.33 -24.01 -21.55
CA SER A 227 16.10 -24.19 -22.99
C SER A 227 15.40 -25.50 -23.36
N ASN A 228 15.28 -26.47 -22.43
CA ASN A 228 14.80 -27.82 -22.71
C ASN A 228 13.39 -28.07 -22.13
N ALA A 229 12.40 -27.34 -22.63
CA ALA A 229 11.00 -27.39 -22.17
C ALA A 229 10.35 -28.80 -22.18
N ASN A 230 10.93 -29.76 -22.92
CA ASN A 230 10.41 -31.13 -23.00
C ASN A 230 10.48 -31.90 -21.66
N VAL A 231 11.44 -31.58 -20.79
CA VAL A 231 11.56 -32.25 -19.47
C VAL A 231 10.39 -31.88 -18.56
N LEU A 232 9.87 -30.66 -18.69
CA LEU A 232 8.76 -30.16 -17.88
C LEU A 232 7.40 -30.73 -18.30
N ASN A 233 7.28 -31.24 -19.53
CA ASN A 233 6.06 -31.81 -20.09
C ASN A 233 5.94 -33.34 -19.87
N THR A 234 6.85 -33.92 -19.08
CA THR A 234 6.80 -35.35 -18.74
C THR A 234 6.40 -35.47 -17.26
N PRO A 235 5.22 -36.03 -16.93
CA PRO A 235 4.82 -36.26 -15.54
C PRO A 235 5.83 -37.14 -14.80
N MET A 236 6.02 -36.86 -13.51
CA MET A 236 6.93 -37.59 -12.64
C MET A 236 6.23 -37.94 -11.33
N GLY A 237 6.71 -39.00 -10.67
CA GLY A 237 6.24 -39.42 -9.35
C GLY A 237 5.11 -40.43 -9.44
N LEU A 238 4.34 -40.52 -8.35
CA LEU A 238 3.21 -41.43 -8.24
C LEU A 238 2.07 -40.99 -9.17
N ASP A 239 1.56 -41.92 -9.97
CA ASP A 239 0.33 -41.69 -10.73
C ASP A 239 -0.87 -41.71 -9.79
N LEU A 240 -1.46 -40.53 -9.56
CA LEU A 240 -2.66 -40.33 -8.76
C LEU A 240 -3.90 -40.07 -9.62
N SER A 241 -3.79 -40.14 -10.95
CA SER A 241 -4.88 -39.80 -11.86
C SER A 241 -6.06 -40.78 -11.79
N SER A 242 -5.79 -42.05 -11.49
CA SER A 242 -6.80 -43.11 -11.40
C SER A 242 -7.40 -43.31 -10.00
N LYS A 243 -6.90 -42.60 -8.98
CA LYS A 243 -7.37 -42.73 -7.59
C LYS A 243 -8.57 -41.84 -7.32
N SER A 244 -9.50 -42.35 -6.52
CA SER A 244 -10.60 -41.54 -5.98
C SER A 244 -10.09 -40.52 -4.95
N GLU A 245 -10.87 -39.47 -4.72
CA GLU A 245 -10.55 -38.44 -3.72
C GLU A 245 -10.41 -39.03 -2.31
N ALA A 246 -11.21 -40.04 -1.96
CA ALA A 246 -11.11 -40.73 -0.67
C ALA A 246 -9.81 -41.52 -0.51
N GLU A 247 -9.33 -42.17 -1.58
CA GLU A 247 -8.04 -42.86 -1.58
C GLU A 247 -6.88 -41.86 -1.46
N ILE A 248 -7.00 -40.70 -2.12
CA ILE A 248 -6.03 -39.60 -2.00
C ILE A 248 -6.00 -39.05 -0.57
N ALA A 249 -7.16 -38.79 0.05
CA ALA A 249 -7.24 -38.33 1.44
C ALA A 249 -6.67 -39.34 2.45
N THR A 250 -6.91 -40.64 2.22
CA THR A 250 -6.33 -41.72 3.03
C THR A 250 -4.81 -41.72 2.92
N GLN A 251 -4.28 -41.68 1.68
CA GLN A 251 -2.83 -41.68 1.44
C GLN A 251 -2.15 -40.41 1.96
N PHE A 252 -2.80 -39.25 1.85
CA PHE A 252 -2.36 -38.01 2.48
C PHE A 252 -2.19 -38.19 4.00
N SER A 253 -3.22 -38.74 4.65
CA SER A 253 -3.22 -38.96 6.10
C SER A 253 -2.14 -39.95 6.54
N GLU A 254 -1.93 -41.03 5.79
CA GLU A 254 -0.85 -41.99 6.05
C GLU A 254 0.53 -41.34 5.98
N ILE A 255 0.81 -40.54 4.94
CA ILE A 255 2.08 -39.83 4.79
C ILE A 255 2.28 -38.83 5.93
N LEU A 256 1.25 -38.06 6.27
CA LEU A 256 1.32 -37.09 7.37
C LEU A 256 1.61 -37.79 8.71
N ASN A 257 0.91 -38.88 9.01
CA ASN A 257 1.08 -39.65 10.24
C ASN A 257 2.45 -40.37 10.33
N ASN A 258 3.08 -40.67 9.20
CA ASN A 258 4.43 -41.24 9.17
C ASN A 258 5.53 -40.20 9.51
N GLY A 259 5.16 -38.92 9.57
CA GLY A 259 6.03 -37.82 9.97
C GLY A 259 6.81 -37.22 8.80
N LEU A 260 6.82 -35.89 8.76
CA LEU A 260 7.49 -35.06 7.76
C LEU A 260 8.92 -34.74 8.19
N HIS A 261 9.78 -34.40 7.22
CA HIS A 261 11.08 -33.83 7.53
C HIS A 261 10.91 -32.54 8.33
N GLY A 262 10.24 -31.53 7.76
CA GLY A 262 9.93 -30.30 8.44
C GLY A 262 8.68 -29.58 7.95
N LEU A 263 8.19 -28.65 8.77
CA LEU A 263 7.08 -27.76 8.45
C LEU A 263 7.49 -26.30 8.62
N CYS A 264 7.02 -25.46 7.71
CA CYS A 264 7.02 -24.02 7.93
C CYS A 264 5.97 -23.66 8.97
N PHE A 265 6.40 -23.14 10.11
CA PHE A 265 5.51 -22.84 11.23
C PHE A 265 4.82 -21.50 11.00
N SER A 266 3.48 -21.53 10.98
CA SER A 266 2.62 -20.35 10.87
C SER A 266 2.10 -19.95 12.27
N PRO A 267 2.70 -18.97 12.97
CA PRO A 267 2.35 -18.67 14.35
C PRO A 267 1.16 -17.71 14.50
N TYR A 268 0.84 -16.94 13.45
CA TYR A 268 -0.15 -15.87 13.51
C TYR A 268 -1.59 -16.40 13.47
N ILE A 269 -2.43 -15.93 14.39
CA ILE A 269 -3.86 -16.28 14.44
C ILE A 269 -4.72 -15.26 13.70
N GLU A 270 -6.00 -15.57 13.49
CA GLU A 270 -6.93 -14.65 12.85
C GLU A 270 -6.93 -13.28 13.54
N GLY A 271 -6.76 -12.22 12.73
CA GLY A 271 -6.69 -10.85 13.21
C GLY A 271 -5.29 -10.34 13.56
N GLN A 272 -4.27 -11.21 13.52
CA GLN A 272 -2.87 -10.80 13.61
C GLN A 272 -2.26 -10.63 12.21
N ASP A 273 -1.25 -9.77 12.11
CA ASP A 273 -0.42 -9.53 10.93
C ASP A 273 1.08 -9.66 11.29
N THR A 274 1.92 -9.62 10.26
CA THR A 274 3.38 -9.59 10.42
C THR A 274 3.82 -8.43 11.32
N GLY A 275 4.59 -8.74 12.35
CA GLY A 275 5.08 -7.76 13.34
C GLY A 275 4.18 -7.58 14.56
N ASP A 276 3.01 -8.21 14.62
CA ASP A 276 2.26 -8.34 15.88
C ASP A 276 3.00 -9.25 16.86
N VAL A 277 2.90 -8.94 18.15
CA VAL A 277 3.57 -9.71 19.21
C VAL A 277 2.86 -11.05 19.43
N LEU A 278 3.60 -12.14 19.25
CA LEU A 278 3.11 -13.50 19.47
C LEU A 278 3.05 -13.82 20.98
N SER A 279 1.95 -14.44 21.41
CA SER A 279 1.84 -14.93 22.79
C SER A 279 2.44 -16.33 22.95
N GLU A 280 3.07 -16.60 24.09
CA GLU A 280 3.63 -17.94 24.38
C GLU A 280 2.56 -19.04 24.27
N ASN A 281 1.36 -18.79 24.80
CA ASN A 281 0.25 -19.73 24.77
C ASN A 281 -0.18 -20.10 23.33
N GLN A 282 -0.20 -19.15 22.39
CA GLN A 282 -0.57 -19.46 21.01
C GLN A 282 0.51 -20.28 20.31
N ILE A 283 1.78 -20.02 20.62
CA ILE A 283 2.92 -20.78 20.09
C ILE A 283 2.88 -22.22 20.62
N ILE A 284 2.70 -22.40 21.93
CA ILE A 284 2.57 -23.73 22.55
C ILE A 284 1.43 -24.51 21.92
N ARG A 285 0.23 -23.92 21.85
CA ARG A 285 -0.98 -24.56 21.29
C ARG A 285 -0.76 -25.05 19.86
N ARG A 286 -0.19 -24.21 19.00
CA ARG A 286 0.06 -24.56 17.59
C ARG A 286 1.21 -25.53 17.43
N LEU A 287 2.25 -25.46 18.25
CA LEU A 287 3.32 -26.46 18.25
C LEU A 287 2.81 -27.82 18.73
N ASP A 288 1.91 -27.88 19.71
CA ASP A 288 1.30 -29.14 20.18
C ASP A 288 0.59 -29.90 19.05
N ILE A 289 -0.06 -29.16 18.14
CA ILE A 289 -0.75 -29.76 17.00
C ILE A 289 0.23 -30.36 16.00
N ILE A 290 1.35 -29.69 15.70
CA ILE A 290 2.24 -30.12 14.62
C ILE A 290 3.37 -31.06 15.07
N THR A 291 3.71 -31.07 16.37
CA THR A 291 4.80 -31.89 16.93
C THR A 291 4.70 -33.37 16.56
N PRO A 292 3.52 -34.02 16.55
CA PRO A 292 3.41 -35.43 16.15
C PRO A 292 3.77 -35.71 14.69
N TYR A 293 3.78 -34.68 13.84
CA TYR A 293 3.83 -34.81 12.38
C TYR A 293 5.12 -34.30 11.75
N ALA A 294 6.06 -33.72 12.50
CA ALA A 294 7.29 -33.16 11.95
C ALA A 294 8.49 -33.40 12.87
N LYS A 295 9.69 -33.46 12.28
CA LYS A 295 10.96 -33.53 13.03
C LYS A 295 11.63 -32.16 13.15
N TRP A 296 11.38 -31.29 12.18
CA TRP A 296 11.90 -29.94 12.10
C TRP A 296 10.78 -28.91 11.99
N ILE A 297 11.02 -27.73 12.53
CA ILE A 297 10.19 -26.56 12.27
C ILE A 297 11.06 -25.42 11.74
N ARG A 298 10.47 -24.63 10.86
CA ARG A 298 11.06 -23.39 10.36
C ARG A 298 10.30 -22.19 10.90
N SER A 299 11.02 -21.23 11.49
CA SER A 299 10.50 -19.91 11.88
C SER A 299 11.10 -18.80 11.00
N PHE A 300 10.40 -17.67 10.90
CA PHE A 300 10.69 -16.62 9.90
C PHE A 300 11.26 -15.32 10.49
N SER A 301 11.19 -15.15 11.80
CA SER A 301 11.70 -13.98 12.54
C SER A 301 12.25 -14.44 13.90
N CYS A 302 13.02 -13.56 14.54
CA CYS A 302 13.64 -13.72 15.84
C CYS A 302 13.18 -12.64 16.83
N THR A 303 12.16 -11.85 16.50
CA THR A 303 11.64 -10.78 17.37
C THR A 303 10.11 -10.83 17.49
N GLU A 304 9.57 -9.97 18.35
CA GLU A 304 8.12 -9.84 18.57
C GLU A 304 7.45 -11.16 19.00
N GLY A 305 8.13 -11.95 19.85
CA GLY A 305 7.64 -13.23 20.37
C GLY A 305 8.03 -14.43 19.51
N ASN A 306 8.59 -14.23 18.31
CA ASN A 306 9.11 -15.34 17.50
C ASN A 306 10.32 -16.01 18.15
N GLU A 307 11.08 -15.29 18.98
CA GLU A 307 12.19 -15.81 19.78
C GLU A 307 11.80 -16.92 20.76
N LEU A 308 10.51 -17.06 21.10
CA LEU A 308 10.00 -18.12 21.96
C LEU A 308 9.84 -19.45 21.21
N ILE A 309 9.68 -19.41 19.88
CA ILE A 309 9.38 -20.59 19.06
C ILE A 309 10.49 -21.65 19.16
N PRO A 310 11.79 -21.32 19.01
CA PRO A 310 12.83 -22.34 19.04
C PRO A 310 12.96 -23.01 20.42
N GLU A 311 12.83 -22.24 21.50
CA GLU A 311 12.87 -22.79 22.87
C GLU A 311 11.75 -23.81 23.11
N ILE A 312 10.52 -23.46 22.73
CA ILE A 312 9.35 -24.34 22.90
C ILE A 312 9.47 -25.57 21.98
N ALA A 313 9.96 -25.40 20.76
CA ALA A 313 10.19 -26.50 19.82
C ALA A 313 11.21 -27.52 20.36
N HIS A 314 12.35 -27.06 20.88
CA HIS A 314 13.35 -27.94 21.48
C HIS A 314 12.80 -28.70 22.70
N LYS A 315 12.01 -28.05 23.57
CA LYS A 315 11.33 -28.70 24.70
C LYS A 315 10.39 -29.83 24.24
N LYS A 316 9.89 -29.77 23.02
CA LYS A 316 9.02 -30.78 22.39
C LYS A 316 9.79 -31.80 21.54
N GLY A 317 11.12 -31.73 21.49
CA GLY A 317 11.98 -32.65 20.75
C GLY A 317 12.09 -32.35 19.25
N LEU A 318 11.65 -31.16 18.82
CA LEU A 318 11.78 -30.70 17.44
C LEU A 318 13.14 -30.02 17.24
N LYS A 319 13.67 -30.16 16.02
CA LYS A 319 14.81 -29.37 15.55
C LYS A 319 14.35 -28.06 14.90
N THR A 320 15.24 -27.07 14.82
CA THR A 320 14.87 -25.70 14.44
C THR A 320 15.71 -25.14 13.30
N LEU A 321 15.03 -24.66 12.27
CA LEU A 321 15.58 -23.72 11.28
C LEU A 321 15.06 -22.32 11.62
N VAL A 322 15.93 -21.46 12.15
CA VAL A 322 15.54 -20.15 12.68
C VAL A 322 15.96 -19.05 11.72
N GLY A 323 14.98 -18.31 11.19
CA GLY A 323 15.20 -17.18 10.30
C GLY A 323 15.25 -15.84 11.03
N ALA A 324 16.28 -15.04 10.78
CA ALA A 324 16.25 -13.60 11.06
C ALA A 324 15.56 -12.87 9.89
N TRP A 325 14.52 -12.08 10.16
CA TRP A 325 13.84 -11.33 9.12
C TRP A 325 14.67 -10.10 8.73
N ILE A 326 15.11 -10.04 7.46
CA ILE A 326 15.91 -8.93 6.93
C ILE A 326 15.07 -8.13 5.95
N SER A 327 15.14 -6.80 6.05
CA SER A 327 14.41 -5.84 5.22
C SER A 327 15.19 -4.54 4.99
N ALA A 328 14.55 -3.51 4.42
CA ALA A 328 15.16 -2.18 4.27
C ALA A 328 15.37 -1.45 5.63
N ASP A 329 14.73 -1.90 6.71
CA ASP A 329 14.88 -1.34 8.05
C ASP A 329 16.12 -1.92 8.76
N LYS A 330 17.21 -1.15 8.75
CA LYS A 330 18.50 -1.57 9.33
C LYS A 330 18.45 -1.73 10.85
N GLU A 331 17.64 -0.95 11.55
CA GLU A 331 17.54 -1.06 13.02
C GLU A 331 16.81 -2.34 13.41
N ARG A 332 15.75 -2.69 12.68
CA ARG A 332 15.07 -3.98 12.85
C ARG A 332 16.00 -5.15 12.49
N ASN A 333 16.71 -5.07 11.36
CA ASN A 333 17.66 -6.12 10.96
C ASN A 333 18.71 -6.39 12.05
N GLU A 334 19.19 -5.34 12.71
CA GLU A 334 20.14 -5.49 13.82
C GLU A 334 19.52 -6.26 15.00
N ARG A 335 18.29 -5.93 15.41
CA ARG A 335 17.58 -6.66 16.48
C ARG A 335 17.39 -8.13 16.13
N GLU A 336 16.98 -8.41 14.90
CA GLU A 336 16.76 -9.76 14.36
C GLU A 336 18.07 -10.58 14.39
N ILE A 337 19.18 -10.02 13.89
CA ILE A 337 20.50 -10.67 13.88
C ILE A 337 21.02 -10.92 15.30
N GLN A 338 20.90 -9.95 16.21
CA GLN A 338 21.35 -10.13 17.59
C GLN A 338 20.55 -11.22 18.31
N SER A 339 19.24 -11.24 18.11
CA SER A 339 18.37 -12.25 18.70
C SER A 339 18.69 -13.65 18.16
N LEU A 340 18.88 -13.79 16.85
CA LEU A 340 19.32 -15.05 16.23
C LEU A 340 20.64 -15.57 16.83
N ILE A 341 21.64 -14.68 16.96
CA ILE A 341 22.93 -15.04 17.54
C ILE A 341 22.79 -15.46 19.00
N ALA A 342 21.97 -14.76 19.78
CA ALA A 342 21.73 -15.07 21.18
C ALA A 342 21.07 -16.45 21.36
N MET A 343 20.02 -16.74 20.58
CA MET A 343 19.34 -18.04 20.61
C MET A 343 20.25 -19.19 20.17
N ALA A 344 21.05 -18.98 19.13
CA ALA A 344 22.00 -20.00 18.67
C ALA A 344 23.07 -20.30 19.71
N LYS A 345 23.60 -19.28 20.40
CA LYS A 345 24.54 -19.47 21.53
C LYS A 345 23.89 -20.14 22.74
N ALA A 346 22.58 -20.01 22.92
CA ALA A 346 21.81 -20.72 23.92
C ALA A 346 21.52 -22.20 23.53
N GLY A 347 21.94 -22.64 22.35
CA GLY A 347 21.72 -24.01 21.87
C GLY A 347 20.30 -24.25 21.36
N LEU A 348 19.59 -23.19 20.98
CA LEU A 348 18.20 -23.25 20.53
C LEU A 348 18.04 -23.21 18.99
N VAL A 349 19.15 -23.26 18.25
CA VAL A 349 19.17 -23.15 16.78
C VAL A 349 19.99 -24.30 16.22
N ASP A 350 19.35 -25.20 15.47
CA ASP A 350 20.06 -26.27 14.74
C ASP A 350 20.57 -25.78 13.38
N MET A 351 19.87 -24.82 12.76
CA MET A 351 20.24 -24.19 11.50
C MET A 351 19.76 -22.74 11.48
N ALA A 352 20.58 -21.83 10.96
CA ALA A 352 20.28 -20.40 10.93
C ALA A 352 20.07 -19.91 9.50
N ALA A 353 19.02 -19.12 9.28
CA ALA A 353 18.77 -18.42 8.02
C ALA A 353 18.85 -16.90 8.23
N VAL A 354 19.63 -16.20 7.40
CA VAL A 354 19.79 -14.74 7.48
C VAL A 354 19.02 -14.10 6.33
N GLY A 355 17.76 -13.77 6.57
CA GLY A 355 16.84 -13.26 5.56
C GLY A 355 15.98 -14.36 4.93
N ASN A 356 14.84 -13.91 4.42
CA ASN A 356 13.91 -14.69 3.62
C ASN A 356 13.53 -13.83 2.43
N GLU A 357 13.83 -14.25 1.21
CA GLU A 357 13.44 -13.59 -0.05
C GLU A 357 13.76 -12.09 -0.15
N VAL A 358 14.77 -11.60 0.57
CA VAL A 358 15.06 -10.16 0.64
C VAL A 358 15.61 -9.60 -0.67
N LEU A 359 16.36 -10.41 -1.42
CA LEU A 359 16.83 -10.03 -2.76
C LEU A 359 15.69 -10.09 -3.78
N HIS A 360 14.82 -11.09 -3.68
CA HIS A 360 13.60 -11.15 -4.48
C HIS A 360 12.65 -9.98 -4.21
N ARG A 361 12.53 -9.52 -2.96
CA ARG A 361 11.79 -8.30 -2.60
C ARG A 361 12.53 -6.99 -2.96
N GLU A 362 13.76 -7.07 -3.46
CA GLU A 362 14.61 -5.93 -3.82
C GLU A 362 14.81 -4.92 -2.66
N GLU A 363 14.80 -5.39 -1.41
CA GLU A 363 14.84 -4.52 -0.22
C GLU A 363 16.25 -4.10 0.18
N ILE A 364 17.25 -4.97 -0.05
CA ILE A 364 18.67 -4.69 0.21
C ILE A 364 19.54 -5.22 -0.94
N SER A 365 20.80 -4.75 -0.99
CA SER A 365 21.78 -5.24 -1.97
C SER A 365 22.34 -6.62 -1.59
N GLU A 366 22.79 -7.38 -2.59
CA GLU A 366 23.50 -8.66 -2.40
C GLU A 366 24.70 -8.50 -1.45
N GLN A 367 25.50 -7.44 -1.62
CA GLN A 367 26.67 -7.20 -0.80
C GLN A 367 26.31 -6.93 0.67
N GLU A 368 25.22 -6.21 0.91
CA GLU A 368 24.73 -5.96 2.27
C GLU A 368 24.24 -7.25 2.93
N LEU A 369 23.51 -8.09 2.19
CA LEU A 369 23.07 -9.40 2.67
C LEU A 369 24.25 -10.33 3.01
N ILE A 370 25.23 -10.43 2.11
CA ILE A 370 26.45 -11.21 2.33
C ILE A 370 27.16 -10.76 3.61
N GLY A 371 27.23 -9.44 3.86
CA GLY A 371 27.77 -8.90 5.10
C GLY A 371 27.05 -9.39 6.35
N TYR A 372 25.71 -9.48 6.33
CA TYR A 372 24.94 -10.05 7.44
C TYR A 372 25.17 -11.55 7.61
N ILE A 373 25.19 -12.33 6.52
CA ILE A 373 25.46 -13.77 6.55
C ILE A 373 26.83 -14.04 7.18
N GLN A 374 27.87 -13.36 6.70
CA GLN A 374 29.24 -13.52 7.21
C GLN A 374 29.35 -13.14 8.68
N ARG A 375 28.65 -12.08 9.11
CA ARG A 375 28.63 -11.67 10.51
C ARG A 375 27.98 -12.72 11.43
N VAL A 376 26.83 -13.27 11.02
CA VAL A 376 26.17 -14.35 11.77
C VAL A 376 27.07 -15.59 11.78
N ARG A 377 27.62 -15.98 10.63
CA ARG A 377 28.53 -17.11 10.52
C ARG A 377 29.73 -16.98 11.46
N ALA A 378 30.37 -15.81 11.52
CA ALA A 378 31.50 -15.56 12.41
C ALA A 378 31.14 -15.61 13.91
N ALA A 379 29.87 -15.40 14.26
CA ALA A 379 29.40 -15.39 15.64
C ALA A 379 28.94 -16.76 16.16
N LEU A 380 28.71 -17.73 15.26
CA LEU A 380 28.14 -19.04 15.54
C LEU A 380 29.16 -20.18 15.39
N PRO A 381 29.05 -21.28 16.15
CA PRO A 381 29.93 -22.45 16.00
C PRO A 381 29.69 -23.17 14.66
N ASP A 382 30.73 -23.83 14.14
CA ASP A 382 30.70 -24.56 12.85
C ASP A 382 29.63 -25.66 12.79
N SER A 383 29.15 -26.14 13.94
CA SER A 383 28.09 -27.14 14.03
C SER A 383 26.71 -26.63 13.62
N ILE A 384 26.49 -25.31 13.59
CA ILE A 384 25.20 -24.70 13.21
C ILE A 384 25.37 -24.10 11.81
N PRO A 385 24.94 -24.75 10.72
CA PRO A 385 25.06 -24.19 9.37
C PRO A 385 24.24 -22.90 9.22
N VAL A 386 24.82 -21.92 8.51
CA VAL A 386 24.19 -20.63 8.20
C VAL A 386 23.92 -20.55 6.70
N GLY A 387 22.69 -20.22 6.36
CA GLY A 387 22.28 -20.02 4.96
C GLY A 387 21.45 -18.75 4.78
N TYR A 388 21.01 -18.56 3.54
CA TYR A 388 20.05 -17.55 3.15
C TYR A 388 18.90 -18.23 2.43
N VAL A 389 17.66 -17.84 2.75
CA VAL A 389 16.47 -18.38 2.10
C VAL A 389 16.00 -17.44 0.99
N ASP A 390 15.84 -17.95 -0.22
CA ASP A 390 15.22 -17.23 -1.33
C ASP A 390 14.67 -18.18 -2.40
N ALA A 391 13.97 -17.63 -3.39
CA ALA A 391 13.60 -18.35 -4.60
C ALA A 391 14.83 -18.98 -5.27
N TYR A 392 14.70 -20.22 -5.72
CA TYR A 392 15.81 -21.02 -6.29
C TYR A 392 16.67 -20.28 -7.33
N TYR A 393 16.04 -19.45 -8.17
CA TYR A 393 16.73 -18.74 -9.24
C TYR A 393 17.65 -17.61 -8.75
N GLN A 394 17.52 -17.14 -7.50
CA GLN A 394 18.40 -16.11 -6.96
C GLN A 394 19.83 -16.60 -6.74
N PHE A 395 20.02 -17.90 -6.62
CA PHE A 395 21.34 -18.52 -6.45
C PHE A 395 22.04 -18.78 -7.80
N LEU A 396 21.31 -18.83 -8.92
CA LEU A 396 21.85 -19.30 -10.20
C LEU A 396 22.88 -18.35 -10.83
N ASP A 397 22.75 -17.05 -10.57
CA ASP A 397 23.60 -16.00 -11.14
C ASP A 397 24.43 -15.24 -10.09
N LYS A 398 24.43 -15.71 -8.82
CA LYS A 398 25.10 -15.06 -7.68
C LYS A 398 26.09 -15.99 -6.98
N PRO A 399 27.26 -16.26 -7.60
CA PRO A 399 28.26 -17.15 -6.99
C PRO A 399 28.77 -16.63 -5.63
N ALA A 400 28.89 -15.30 -5.46
CA ALA A 400 29.33 -14.73 -4.18
C ALA A 400 28.33 -14.99 -3.04
N LEU A 401 27.03 -14.96 -3.34
CA LEU A 401 25.98 -15.33 -2.39
C LEU A 401 26.04 -16.82 -2.03
N VAL A 402 26.19 -17.68 -3.04
CA VAL A 402 26.38 -19.13 -2.84
C VAL A 402 27.58 -19.38 -1.95
N ASP A 403 28.72 -18.72 -2.23
CA ASP A 403 29.97 -18.87 -1.46
C ASP A 403 29.81 -18.47 0.01
N ALA A 404 29.02 -17.43 0.29
CA ALA A 404 28.78 -16.94 1.65
C ALA A 404 27.94 -17.88 2.53
N CYS A 405 27.16 -18.79 1.94
CA CYS A 405 26.29 -19.72 2.67
C CYS A 405 26.98 -21.07 2.95
N ASP A 406 26.76 -21.69 4.11
CA ASP A 406 27.19 -23.07 4.38
C ASP A 406 26.25 -24.11 3.74
N VAL A 407 24.98 -23.73 3.62
CA VAL A 407 23.87 -24.53 3.10
C VAL A 407 23.00 -23.64 2.21
N ILE A 408 22.54 -24.19 1.09
CA ILE A 408 21.64 -23.48 0.17
C ILE A 408 20.20 -23.80 0.56
N LEU A 409 19.45 -22.75 0.88
CA LEU A 409 18.08 -22.84 1.34
C LEU A 409 17.15 -22.24 0.26
N ALA A 410 16.47 -23.10 -0.48
CA ALA A 410 15.73 -22.69 -1.67
C ALA A 410 14.22 -22.83 -1.47
N ASN A 411 13.49 -21.76 -1.80
CA ASN A 411 12.04 -21.78 -1.95
C ASN A 411 11.70 -22.18 -3.39
N CYS A 412 10.90 -23.22 -3.55
CA CYS A 412 10.58 -23.83 -4.84
C CYS A 412 9.08 -24.06 -4.97
N TYR A 413 8.38 -23.22 -5.74
CA TYR A 413 6.93 -23.29 -5.91
C TYR A 413 6.51 -23.51 -7.38
N PRO A 414 6.23 -24.76 -7.78
CA PRO A 414 5.65 -25.05 -9.09
C PRO A 414 4.32 -24.33 -9.35
N PHE A 415 3.51 -24.14 -8.30
CA PHE A 415 2.24 -23.39 -8.39
C PHE A 415 2.44 -22.00 -8.99
N TRP A 416 3.46 -21.27 -8.50
CA TRP A 416 3.71 -19.91 -8.97
C TRP A 416 4.37 -19.85 -10.36
N GLU A 417 5.10 -20.89 -10.78
CA GLU A 417 5.55 -21.02 -12.17
C GLU A 417 4.40 -21.26 -13.15
N GLY A 418 3.22 -21.64 -12.64
CA GLY A 418 2.03 -21.91 -13.42
C GLY A 418 1.91 -23.35 -13.92
N ALA A 419 2.63 -24.28 -13.29
CA ALA A 419 2.56 -25.70 -13.61
C ALA A 419 1.20 -26.29 -13.22
N ASP A 420 0.59 -27.10 -14.08
CA ASP A 420 -0.53 -27.93 -13.67
C ASP A 420 -0.08 -29.00 -12.66
N ASN A 421 -1.03 -29.58 -11.93
CA ASN A 421 -0.71 -30.47 -10.81
C ASN A 421 -0.01 -31.76 -11.24
N ASP A 422 -0.28 -32.28 -12.44
CA ASP A 422 0.30 -33.54 -12.94
C ASP A 422 1.79 -33.35 -13.33
N HIS A 423 2.18 -32.13 -13.70
CA HIS A 423 3.57 -31.78 -14.05
C HIS A 423 4.31 -31.03 -12.94
N ALA A 424 3.64 -30.65 -11.85
CA ALA A 424 4.20 -29.84 -10.78
C ALA A 424 5.47 -30.44 -10.17
N LEU A 425 5.55 -31.78 -10.07
CA LEU A 425 6.75 -32.44 -9.54
C LEU A 425 7.94 -32.34 -10.49
N SER A 426 7.71 -32.37 -11.81
CA SER A 426 8.76 -32.19 -12.82
C SER A 426 9.35 -30.78 -12.77
N TYR A 427 8.51 -29.77 -12.53
CA TYR A 427 8.97 -28.41 -12.25
C TYR A 427 9.81 -28.37 -10.97
N LEU A 428 9.32 -28.93 -9.86
CA LEU A 428 10.05 -28.93 -8.58
C LEU A 428 11.42 -29.59 -8.70
N ASN A 429 11.47 -30.81 -9.26
CA ASN A 429 12.71 -31.53 -9.46
C ASN A 429 13.70 -30.71 -10.28
N ARG A 430 13.23 -30.05 -11.34
CA ARG A 430 14.09 -29.24 -12.18
C ARG A 430 14.63 -27.98 -11.48
N MET A 431 13.81 -27.31 -10.67
CA MET A 431 14.29 -26.20 -9.82
C MET A 431 15.42 -26.65 -8.89
N VAL A 432 15.26 -27.84 -8.29
CA VAL A 432 16.24 -28.41 -7.36
C VAL A 432 17.53 -28.79 -8.10
N GLU A 433 17.44 -29.44 -9.26
CA GLU A 433 18.61 -29.75 -10.09
C GLU A 433 19.40 -28.49 -10.46
N LEU A 434 18.71 -27.44 -10.94
CA LEU A 434 19.37 -26.18 -11.28
C LEU A 434 20.08 -25.56 -10.06
N THR A 435 19.47 -25.64 -8.89
CA THR A 435 20.07 -25.16 -7.64
C THR A 435 21.28 -26.01 -7.24
N GLN A 436 21.19 -27.33 -7.36
CA GLN A 436 22.29 -28.25 -7.06
C GLN A 436 23.50 -28.04 -7.97
N LEU A 437 23.28 -27.71 -9.25
CA LEU A 437 24.35 -27.40 -10.21
C LEU A 437 25.20 -26.22 -9.74
N VAL A 438 24.59 -25.21 -9.11
CA VAL A 438 25.29 -24.01 -8.62
C VAL A 438 25.70 -24.10 -7.15
N ALA A 439 25.26 -25.12 -6.40
CA ALA A 439 25.55 -25.24 -4.96
C ALA A 439 27.00 -25.68 -4.65
N ILE A 440 27.81 -26.05 -5.66
CA ILE A 440 29.25 -26.38 -5.54
C ILE A 440 29.53 -27.37 -4.37
N GLY A 441 28.76 -28.46 -4.31
CA GLY A 441 28.92 -29.50 -3.28
C GLY A 441 28.32 -29.17 -1.91
N LYS A 442 27.74 -27.98 -1.74
CA LYS A 442 26.94 -27.64 -0.55
C LYS A 442 25.58 -28.34 -0.61
N LYS A 443 25.04 -28.65 0.57
CA LYS A 443 23.72 -29.25 0.69
C LYS A 443 22.65 -28.24 0.22
N VAL A 444 21.68 -28.72 -0.53
CA VAL A 444 20.47 -27.96 -0.93
C VAL A 444 19.29 -28.48 -0.11
N ILE A 445 18.57 -27.58 0.53
CA ILE A 445 17.36 -27.88 1.31
C ILE A 445 16.22 -27.05 0.73
N ILE A 446 15.08 -27.70 0.49
CA ILE A 446 13.86 -27.00 0.09
C ILE A 446 13.25 -26.40 1.35
N THR A 447 13.32 -25.10 1.50
CA THR A 447 12.82 -24.42 2.70
C THR A 447 11.36 -24.04 2.61
N GLU A 448 10.80 -24.02 1.40
CA GLU A 448 9.37 -23.83 1.15
C GLU A 448 8.96 -24.50 -0.15
N THR A 449 7.86 -25.23 -0.07
CA THR A 449 7.06 -25.63 -1.23
C THR A 449 5.67 -26.05 -0.77
N GLY A 450 4.65 -25.85 -1.58
CA GLY A 450 3.27 -26.17 -1.21
C GLY A 450 2.29 -25.95 -2.35
N TRP A 451 1.00 -26.14 -2.05
CA TRP A 451 -0.08 -25.89 -3.00
C TRP A 451 -1.33 -25.34 -2.28
N PRO A 452 -1.93 -24.24 -2.75
CA PRO A 452 -3.06 -23.63 -2.07
C PRO A 452 -4.38 -24.36 -2.35
N THR A 453 -5.29 -24.38 -1.37
CA THR A 453 -6.59 -25.06 -1.49
C THR A 453 -7.71 -24.20 -2.10
N LYS A 454 -7.48 -22.90 -2.27
CA LYS A 454 -8.46 -21.93 -2.77
C LYS A 454 -7.76 -20.70 -3.38
N GLY A 455 -8.53 -19.88 -4.08
CA GLY A 455 -8.08 -18.63 -4.69
C GLY A 455 -8.05 -18.70 -6.22
N ASN A 456 -7.32 -17.78 -6.85
CA ASN A 456 -7.23 -17.70 -8.31
C ASN A 456 -6.19 -18.65 -8.88
N ASN A 457 -6.43 -19.15 -10.09
CA ASN A 457 -5.44 -19.92 -10.85
C ASN A 457 -4.22 -19.07 -11.22
N VAL A 458 -3.05 -19.70 -11.29
CA VAL A 458 -1.85 -19.13 -11.90
C VAL A 458 -1.55 -19.93 -13.17
N VAL A 459 -1.86 -19.36 -14.34
CA VAL A 459 -1.76 -20.08 -15.62
C VAL A 459 -2.53 -21.42 -15.56
N ALA A 460 -1.85 -22.57 -15.57
CA ALA A 460 -2.46 -23.90 -15.49
C ALA A 460 -2.51 -24.46 -14.05
N ALA A 461 -1.91 -23.76 -13.08
CA ALA A 461 -1.92 -24.15 -11.68
C ALA A 461 -3.27 -23.80 -11.03
N GLU A 462 -4.06 -24.83 -10.71
CA GLU A 462 -5.39 -24.67 -10.12
C GLU A 462 -5.38 -24.96 -8.60
N PRO A 463 -5.75 -23.99 -7.74
CA PRO A 463 -5.87 -24.24 -6.32
C PRO A 463 -7.14 -25.04 -5.99
N SER A 464 -7.00 -26.16 -5.30
CA SER A 464 -8.12 -26.98 -4.82
C SER A 464 -7.65 -27.89 -3.69
N GLN A 465 -8.59 -28.42 -2.89
CA GLN A 465 -8.26 -29.41 -1.85
C GLN A 465 -7.63 -30.67 -2.47
N LEU A 466 -8.19 -31.16 -3.57
CA LEU A 466 -7.69 -32.33 -4.29
C LEU A 466 -6.26 -32.13 -4.80
N ASN A 467 -5.98 -30.99 -5.46
CA ASN A 467 -4.64 -30.70 -6.00
C ASN A 467 -3.62 -30.48 -4.88
N ALA A 468 -4.04 -29.90 -3.74
CA ALA A 468 -3.18 -29.76 -2.58
C ALA A 468 -2.77 -31.11 -1.98
N MET A 469 -3.72 -32.05 -1.84
CA MET A 469 -3.41 -33.40 -1.38
C MET A 469 -2.52 -34.16 -2.37
N LYS A 470 -2.83 -34.09 -3.67
CA LYS A 470 -2.00 -34.72 -4.72
C LYS A 470 -0.58 -34.19 -4.70
N TYR A 471 -0.41 -32.87 -4.65
CA TYR A 471 0.91 -32.24 -4.59
C TYR A 471 1.68 -32.65 -3.35
N PHE A 472 1.04 -32.63 -2.17
CA PHE A 472 1.63 -33.07 -0.92
C PHE A 472 2.10 -34.53 -0.98
N ILE A 473 1.26 -35.45 -1.48
CA ILE A 473 1.65 -36.86 -1.62
C ILE A 473 2.85 -37.02 -2.55
N ALA A 474 2.78 -36.40 -3.73
CA ALA A 474 3.82 -36.50 -4.75
C ALA A 474 5.16 -35.95 -4.25
N VAL A 475 5.16 -34.78 -3.60
CA VAL A 475 6.39 -34.14 -3.15
C VAL A 475 7.02 -34.87 -1.97
N GLN A 476 6.23 -35.38 -1.03
CA GLN A 476 6.77 -36.10 0.13
C GLN A 476 7.34 -37.46 -0.26
N ASP A 477 6.69 -38.18 -1.18
CA ASP A 477 7.24 -39.42 -1.73
C ASP A 477 8.54 -39.16 -2.51
N TRP A 478 8.53 -38.16 -3.39
CA TRP A 478 9.71 -37.77 -4.16
C TRP A 478 10.88 -37.36 -3.28
N ALA A 479 10.64 -36.50 -2.29
CA ALA A 479 11.69 -36.02 -1.39
C ALA A 479 12.31 -37.16 -0.59
N LYS A 480 11.48 -38.12 -0.14
CA LYS A 480 11.97 -39.33 0.54
C LYS A 480 12.84 -40.21 -0.37
N ASN A 481 12.41 -40.42 -1.62
CA ASN A 481 13.12 -41.28 -2.58
C ASN A 481 14.43 -40.66 -3.10
N HIS A 482 14.55 -39.33 -3.07
CA HIS A 482 15.75 -38.60 -3.49
C HIS A 482 16.59 -38.08 -2.31
N GLU A 483 16.23 -38.45 -1.08
CA GLU A 483 16.88 -38.00 0.16
C GLU A 483 16.99 -36.46 0.28
N ILE A 484 15.98 -35.74 -0.23
CA ILE A 484 15.91 -34.28 -0.17
C ILE A 484 15.24 -33.84 1.13
N GLU A 485 15.92 -32.98 1.87
CA GLU A 485 15.34 -32.32 3.04
C GLU A 485 14.39 -31.20 2.61
N LEU A 486 13.16 -31.26 3.11
CA LEU A 486 12.06 -30.41 2.67
C LEU A 486 11.22 -29.91 3.84
N PHE A 487 10.97 -28.61 3.84
CA PHE A 487 10.00 -27.95 4.71
C PHE A 487 8.74 -27.65 3.92
N TYR A 488 7.65 -28.35 4.23
CA TYR A 488 6.38 -28.14 3.55
C TYR A 488 5.73 -26.83 4.02
N PHE A 489 5.24 -26.04 3.06
CA PHE A 489 4.60 -24.76 3.26
C PHE A 489 3.07 -24.90 3.14
N SER A 490 2.29 -24.73 4.20
CA SER A 490 2.68 -24.43 5.59
C SER A 490 1.82 -25.17 6.61
N SER A 491 2.07 -24.96 7.91
CA SER A 491 1.27 -25.59 8.95
C SER A 491 -0.18 -25.07 8.94
N PHE A 492 -0.42 -23.77 9.13
CA PHE A 492 -1.79 -23.23 9.26
C PHE A 492 -2.12 -22.24 8.15
N ASP A 493 -3.39 -22.17 7.74
CA ASP A 493 -3.89 -21.11 6.86
C ASP A 493 -3.72 -19.73 7.56
N GLU A 494 -3.14 -18.76 6.83
CA GLU A 494 -2.83 -17.43 7.35
C GLU A 494 -3.62 -16.34 6.60
N SER A 495 -4.64 -15.76 7.25
CA SER A 495 -5.52 -14.78 6.60
C SER A 495 -4.86 -13.44 6.28
N TRP A 496 -3.81 -13.06 6.99
CA TRP A 496 -3.08 -11.81 6.75
C TRP A 496 -2.41 -11.78 5.37
N LYS A 497 -2.08 -12.96 4.82
CA LYS A 497 -1.45 -13.10 3.50
C LYS A 497 -2.33 -12.69 2.32
N VAL A 498 -3.64 -12.54 2.52
CA VAL A 498 -4.55 -12.04 1.48
C VAL A 498 -4.10 -10.67 0.95
N LYS A 499 -3.52 -9.83 1.80
CA LYS A 499 -3.01 -8.52 1.40
C LYS A 499 -1.83 -8.61 0.42
N GLN A 500 -1.02 -9.64 0.52
CA GLN A 500 0.23 -9.80 -0.24
C GLN A 500 0.04 -10.70 -1.47
N GLU A 501 -0.63 -11.84 -1.29
CA GLU A 501 -0.72 -12.92 -2.29
C GLU A 501 -2.15 -13.06 -2.88
N GLY A 502 -3.13 -12.29 -2.39
CA GLY A 502 -4.53 -12.48 -2.74
C GLY A 502 -5.15 -13.70 -2.06
N GLU A 503 -6.28 -14.19 -2.57
CA GLU A 503 -7.06 -15.27 -1.91
C GLU A 503 -6.27 -16.58 -1.71
N VAL A 504 -5.27 -16.83 -2.55
CA VAL A 504 -4.39 -18.02 -2.43
C VAL A 504 -3.54 -17.99 -1.16
N GLY A 505 -3.14 -16.80 -0.70
CA GLY A 505 -2.31 -16.61 0.49
C GLY A 505 -2.94 -17.17 1.77
N ALA A 506 -4.27 -17.21 1.84
CA ALA A 506 -5.00 -17.74 2.99
C ALA A 506 -5.35 -19.23 2.88
N GLY A 507 -4.73 -19.98 1.96
CA GLY A 507 -5.10 -21.36 1.63
C GLY A 507 -3.96 -22.38 1.63
N TRP A 508 -2.76 -22.02 2.09
CA TRP A 508 -1.56 -22.89 2.04
C TRP A 508 -1.44 -23.93 3.17
N GLY A 509 -2.19 -23.77 4.26
CA GLY A 509 -2.05 -24.60 5.44
C GLY A 509 -2.51 -26.05 5.23
N ILE A 510 -1.87 -26.98 5.94
CA ILE A 510 -2.40 -28.34 6.17
C ILE A 510 -3.58 -28.29 7.16
N TRP A 511 -3.49 -27.40 8.14
CA TRP A 511 -4.56 -27.05 9.06
C TRP A 511 -5.20 -25.72 8.66
N ASP A 512 -6.50 -25.57 8.93
CA ASP A 512 -7.21 -24.33 8.71
C ASP A 512 -6.85 -23.26 9.76
N LYS A 513 -7.38 -22.05 9.59
CA LYS A 513 -7.16 -20.94 10.54
C LYS A 513 -7.67 -21.20 11.95
N ASN A 514 -8.58 -22.18 12.10
CA ASN A 514 -9.16 -22.62 13.37
C ASN A 514 -8.45 -23.89 13.89
N GLU A 515 -7.27 -24.22 13.35
CA GLU A 515 -6.42 -25.32 13.81
C GLU A 515 -7.00 -26.72 13.55
N ASN A 516 -7.97 -26.84 12.64
CA ASN A 516 -8.53 -28.12 12.22
C ASN A 516 -7.81 -28.66 10.98
N LEU A 517 -7.54 -29.96 10.95
CA LEU A 517 -6.97 -30.62 9.77
C LEU A 517 -7.95 -30.51 8.59
N LYS A 518 -7.47 -30.00 7.44
CA LYS A 518 -8.31 -29.70 6.26
C LYS A 518 -8.69 -30.93 5.45
N PHE A 519 -7.83 -31.94 5.45
CA PHE A 519 -7.95 -33.14 4.63
C PHE A 519 -8.22 -34.33 5.56
N LYS A 520 -9.39 -34.97 5.43
CA LYS A 520 -9.84 -36.06 6.30
C LYS A 520 -10.35 -37.24 5.50
#